data_AF-A0A534LG85-F1
#
_entry.id   AF-A0A534LG85-F1
#
_cell.length_a   1.000
_cell.length_b   1.000
_cell.length_c   1.000
_cell.angle_alpha   90.00
_cell.angle_beta   90.00
_cell.angle_gamma   90.00
#
_symmetry.space_group_name_H-M   'P 1'
#
loop_
_entity.id
_entity.type
_entity.pdbx_description
1 polymer ?
#
loop_
_entity_poly.entity_id
_entity_poly.type
_entity_poly.pdbx_seq_one_letter_code
_entity_poly.pdbx_strand_id
1 'polypeptide(L)' 'MATLKVIEDVLRREAMPMTRYKIRQALGNRIAQPLLDEGLHYLADHEMVYDEGPGGKVLWIRTSDATRARLRGA' A
#
# COMPACT_ATOMS: atom_id res chain seq x y z
N MET A 1 8.56 -4.42 -8.49
CA MET A 1 8.49 -3.12 -7.77
C MET A 1 7.34 -2.22 -8.21
N ALA A 2 6.88 -2.30 -9.46
CA ALA A 2 5.75 -1.50 -9.96
C ALA A 2 4.48 -1.60 -9.07
N THR A 3 4.11 -2.79 -8.61
CA THR A 3 2.93 -2.99 -7.75
C THR A 3 2.99 -2.20 -6.44
N LEU A 4 4.11 -2.25 -5.72
CA LEU A 4 4.28 -1.51 -4.46
C LEU A 4 4.19 0.00 -4.67
N LYS A 5 4.79 0.49 -5.75
CA LYS A 5 4.73 1.92 -6.11
C LYS A 5 3.30 2.38 -6.34
N VAL A 6 2.51 1.61 -7.09
CA VAL A 6 1.13 1.99 -7.40
C VAL A 6 0.24 1.92 -6.15
N ILE A 7 0.48 0.96 -5.24
CA ILE A 7 -0.22 0.90 -3.93
C ILE A 7 0.15 2.12 -3.07
N GLU A 8 1.43 2.46 -2.98
CA GLU A 8 1.91 3.65 -2.27
C GLU A 8 1.30 4.93 -2.84
N ASP A 9 1.31 5.10 -4.16
CA ASP A 9 0.76 6.29 -4.82
C ASP A 9 -0.72 6.50 -4.48
N VAL A 10 -1.52 5.43 -4.45
CA VAL A 10 -2.94 5.48 -4.05
C VAL A 10 -3.08 5.88 -2.58
N LEU A 11 -2.38 5.20 -1.68
CA LEU A 11 -2.50 5.45 -0.24
C LEU A 11 -2.02 6.85 0.14
N ARG A 12 -0.94 7.32 -0.47
CA ARG A 12 -0.40 8.66 -0.26
C ARG A 12 -1.32 9.74 -0.81
N ARG A 13 -1.94 9.52 -1.97
CA ARG A 13 -2.85 10.48 -2.59
C ARG A 13 -4.12 10.68 -1.76
N GLU A 14 -4.71 9.59 -1.30
CA GLU A 14 -5.98 9.63 -0.57
C GLU A 14 -5.79 10.11 0.86
N ALA A 15 -4.63 9.84 1.48
CA ALA A 15 -4.24 10.30 2.82
C ALA A 15 -5.31 10.09 3.91
N MET A 16 -6.16 9.08 3.73
CA MET A 16 -7.26 8.73 4.63
C MET A 16 -7.31 7.21 4.84
N PRO A 17 -7.88 6.72 5.97
CA PRO A 17 -8.02 5.28 6.19
C PRO A 17 -8.95 4.64 5.15
N MET A 18 -8.45 3.64 4.41
CA MET A 18 -9.20 2.94 3.36
C MET A 18 -9.27 1.44 3.62
N THR A 19 -10.38 0.82 3.24
CA THR A 19 -10.47 -0.65 3.23
C THR A 19 -9.68 -1.21 2.05
N ARG A 20 -9.19 -2.45 2.18
CA ARG A 20 -8.56 -3.22 1.08
C ARG A 20 -9.39 -3.21 -0.21
N TYR A 21 -10.71 -3.33 -0.07
CA TYR A 21 -11.65 -3.21 -1.19
C TYR A 21 -11.56 -1.85 -1.91
N LYS A 22 -11.60 -0.74 -1.15
CA LYS A 22 -11.51 0.61 -1.73
C LYS A 22 -10.14 0.88 -2.36
N ILE A 23 -9.06 0.37 -1.77
CA ILE A 23 -7.71 0.46 -2.33
C ILE A 23 -7.66 -0.28 -3.67
N ARG A 24 -8.16 -1.52 -3.71
CA ARG A 24 -8.25 -2.30 -4.96
C ARG A 24 -9.09 -1.61 -6.03
N GLN A 25 -10.20 -0.98 -5.65
CA GLN A 25 -11.05 -0.20 -6.55
C GLN A 25 -10.31 1.03 -7.10
N ALA A 26 -9.58 1.78 -6.27
CA ALA A 26 -8.77 2.94 -6.69
C ALA A 26 -7.63 2.52 -7.64
N LEU A 27 -7.13 1.30 -7.50
CA LEU A 27 -6.16 0.68 -8.42
C LEU A 27 -6.81 0.21 -9.74
N GLY A 28 -8.12 0.36 -9.91
CA GLY A 28 -8.88 -0.09 -11.08
C GLY A 28 -9.07 -1.61 -11.12
N ASN A 29 -9.01 -2.29 -9.96
CA ASN A 29 -9.06 -3.75 -9.84
C ASN A 29 -7.99 -4.50 -10.66
N ARG A 30 -6.90 -3.81 -11.04
CA ARG A 30 -5.79 -4.37 -11.82
C ARG A 30 -4.87 -5.29 -11.01
N ILE A 31 -4.98 -5.24 -9.68
CA ILE A 31 -4.18 -6.03 -8.75
C ILE A 31 -5.10 -7.02 -8.03
N ALA A 32 -4.73 -8.30 -8.05
CA ALA A 32 -5.46 -9.35 -7.35
C ALA A 32 -5.35 -9.17 -5.83
N GLN A 33 -6.36 -9.64 -5.08
CA GLN A 33 -6.42 -9.48 -3.63
C GLN A 33 -5.17 -10.03 -2.90
N PRO A 34 -4.64 -11.24 -3.21
CA PRO A 34 -3.45 -11.75 -2.52
C PRO A 34 -2.23 -10.84 -2.71
N LEU A 35 -2.03 -10.32 -3.92
CA LEU A 35 -0.91 -9.45 -4.24
C LEU A 35 -1.05 -8.07 -3.58
N LEU A 36 -2.28 -7.57 -3.42
CA LEU A 36 -2.54 -6.38 -2.61
C LEU A 36 -2.18 -6.63 -1.15
N ASP A 37 -2.60 -7.77 -0.58
CA ASP A 37 -2.35 -8.11 0.82
C ASP A 37 -0.85 -8.27 1.10
N GLU A 38 -0.09 -8.95 0.23
CA GLU A 38 1.38 -9.03 0.31
C GLU A 38 2.03 -7.64 0.27
N GLY A 39 1.55 -6.77 -0.63
CA GLY A 39 2.06 -5.41 -0.77
C GLY A 39 1.81 -4.57 0.48
N LEU A 40 0.60 -4.66 1.04
CA LEU A 40 0.23 -3.96 2.27
C LEU A 40 1.02 -4.47 3.47
N HIS A 41 1.19 -5.79 3.59
CA HIS A 41 2.00 -6.40 4.63
C HIS A 41 3.45 -5.92 4.57
N TYR A 42 4.05 -5.90 3.37
CA TYR A 42 5.39 -5.36 3.16
C TYR A 42 5.49 -3.88 3.61
N LEU A 43 4.53 -3.04 3.23
CA LEU A 43 4.52 -1.63 3.62
C LEU A 43 4.33 -1.44 5.13
N ALA A 44 3.55 -2.31 5.78
CA ALA A 44 3.35 -2.30 7.23
C ALA A 44 4.63 -2.70 7.97
N ASP A 45 5.30 -3.77 7.54
CA ASP A 45 6.59 -4.23 8.09
C ASP A 45 7.68 -3.16 7.99
N HIS A 46 7.58 -2.26 7.02
CA HIS A 46 8.50 -1.13 6.81
C HIS A 46 7.99 0.18 7.43
N GLU A 47 6.98 0.13 8.30
CA GLU A 47 6.39 1.26 9.02
C GLU A 47 5.90 2.40 8.11
N MET A 48 5.39 2.05 6.92
CA MET A 48 4.89 3.02 5.94
C MET A 48 3.39 3.20 6.00
N VAL A 49 2.68 2.16 6.42
CA VAL A 49 1.24 2.16 6.61
C VAL A 49 0.92 1.65 8.01
N TYR A 50 -0.18 2.15 8.57
CA TYR A 50 -0.87 1.49 9.67
C TYR A 50 -1.93 0.57 9.07
N ASP A 51 -1.83 -0.73 9.33
CA ASP A 51 -2.75 -1.75 8.83
C ASP A 51 -3.46 -2.45 9.99
N GLU A 52 -4.78 -2.30 10.05
CA GLU A 52 -5.63 -2.93 11.07
C GLU A 52 -5.83 -4.44 10.82
N GLY A 53 -5.34 -4.98 9.71
CA GLY A 53 -5.46 -6.39 9.36
C GLY A 53 -6.77 -6.74 8.61
N PRO A 54 -7.13 -8.04 8.51
CA PRO A 54 -8.27 -8.49 7.71
C PRO A 54 -9.58 -7.83 8.10
N GLY A 55 -10.28 -7.23 7.14
CA GLY A 55 -11.53 -6.49 7.37
C GLY A 55 -11.36 -5.07 7.92
N GLY A 56 -10.16 -4.70 8.35
CA GLY A 56 -9.81 -3.36 8.82
C GLY A 56 -9.42 -2.39 7.71
N LYS A 57 -8.95 -1.22 8.13
CA LYS A 57 -8.47 -0.14 7.26
C LYS A 57 -6.94 -0.08 7.23
N VAL A 58 -6.46 0.52 6.15
CA VAL A 58 -5.07 0.87 5.94
C VAL A 58 -4.98 2.38 5.85
N LEU A 59 -4.06 2.96 6.61
CA LEU A 59 -3.75 4.39 6.58
C LEU A 59 -2.28 4.59 6.22
N TRP A 60 -2.02 5.51 5.30
CA TRP A 60 -0.67 5.98 5.01
C TRP A 60 -0.09 6.75 6.20
N ILE A 61 1.12 6.40 6.65
CA ILE A 61 1.78 7.10 7.77
C ILE A 61 3.11 7.76 7.38
N ARG A 62 3.91 7.18 6.46
CA ARG A 62 5.14 7.79 5.91
C ARG A 62 5.79 6.94 4.81
N THR A 63 6.69 7.50 4.00
CA THR A 63 7.61 6.70 3.15
C THR A 63 8.87 6.35 3.95
N SER A 64 9.24 5.08 4.09
CA SER A 64 10.51 4.67 4.71
C SER A 64 11.69 4.80 3.73
N ASP A 65 12.91 5.00 4.25
CA ASP A 65 14.10 5.14 3.39
C ASP A 65 14.44 3.84 2.64
N ALA A 66 14.14 2.67 3.22
CA ALA A 66 14.30 1.37 2.58
C ALA A 66 13.42 1.24 1.34
N THR A 67 12.14 1.61 1.44
CA THR A 67 11.23 1.58 0.28
C THR A 67 11.56 2.66 -0.72
N ARG A 68 12.00 3.85 -0.26
CA ARG A 68 12.49 4.89 -1.17
C ARG A 68 13.70 4.41 -2.00
N ALA A 69 14.63 3.68 -1.40
CA ALA A 69 15.78 3.11 -2.10
C ALA A 69 15.34 2.03 -3.11
N ARG A 70 14.42 1.15 -2.70
CA ARG A 70 13.77 0.14 -3.55
C ARG A 70 13.15 0.81 -4.79
N LEU A 71 12.30 1.82 -4.60
CA LEU A 71 11.60 2.52 -5.68
C LEU A 71 12.50 3.29 -6.64
N ARG A 72 13.66 3.77 -6.20
CA ARG A 72 14.63 4.46 -7.05
C ARG A 72 15.45 3.51 -7.92
N GLY A 73 15.48 2.21 -7.60
CA GLY A 73 16.24 1.19 -8.33
C GLY A 73 15.44 0.44 -9.40
N ALA A 74 14.22 0.87 -9.72
CA ALA A 74 13.33 0.25 -10.73
C ALA A 74 12.87 1.25 -11.79
#